data_AF-A0AAV1IH19-F1
#
_entry.id   AF-A0AAV1IH19-F1
#
_cell.length_a   1.000
_cell.length_b   1.000
_cell.length_c   1.000
_cell.angle_alpha   90.00
_cell.angle_beta   90.00
_cell.angle_gamma   90.00
#
_symmetry.space_group_name_H-M   'P 1'
#
loop_
_entity.id
_entity.type
_entity.pdbx_description
1 polymer ?
#
loop_
_entity_poly.entity_id
_entity_poly.type
_entity_poly.pdbx_seq_one_letter_code
_entity_poly.pdbx_strand_id
1 'polypeptide(L)'
;MALPNKCRDLSLQPLNRRALTVQRVPSSYPCPVEDSNTNCTLFAVTDASWEALASYLGMSISRFGQSPVIPTLMLYQVIPSIALNSSQLLDGVSYSTALQNEYLTVLKSPTDPSGTMYVKPTGAPKGLLIERDISAALGKLHIVRGPLVPASLVPLLTGGTPSELPIYGLGSPQH
;
A
#
# COMPACT_ATOMS: atom_id res chain seq x y z
N MET A 1 -15.50 9.44 17.24
CA MET A 1 -14.15 9.03 17.65
C MET A 1 -13.17 9.82 16.80
N ALA A 2 -12.27 10.61 17.39
CA ALA A 2 -11.33 11.39 16.60
C ALA A 2 -10.20 10.47 16.11
N LEU A 3 -9.89 10.52 14.80
CA LEU A 3 -8.67 9.94 14.24
C LEU A 3 -7.47 10.26 15.16
N PRO A 4 -6.62 9.28 15.53
CA PRO A 4 -5.36 9.62 16.18
C PRO A 4 -4.65 10.69 15.35
N ASN A 5 -4.17 11.75 16.02
CA ASN A 5 -3.71 13.00 15.37
C ASN A 5 -2.76 12.78 14.17
N LYS A 6 -2.00 11.68 14.15
CA LYS A 6 -1.11 11.29 13.04
C LYS A 6 -1.83 10.86 11.76
N CYS A 7 -2.97 10.15 11.83
CA CYS A 7 -3.72 9.75 10.63
C CYS A 7 -4.38 10.94 9.91
N ARG A 8 -4.73 12.00 10.65
CA ARG A 8 -5.20 13.27 10.08
C ARG A 8 -4.10 14.02 9.33
N ASP A 9 -2.90 14.05 9.90
CA ASP A 9 -1.74 14.77 9.35
C ASP A 9 -1.24 14.18 8.02
N LEU A 10 -1.47 12.88 7.78
CA LEU A 10 -1.07 12.24 6.52
C LEU A 10 -1.66 12.90 5.26
N SER A 11 -2.80 13.60 5.35
CA SER A 11 -3.36 14.35 4.21
C SER A 11 -2.68 15.67 3.89
N LEU A 12 -1.91 16.21 4.84
CA LEU A 12 -1.20 17.48 4.74
C LEU A 12 0.26 17.28 4.32
N GLN A 13 0.69 16.03 4.17
CA GLN A 13 2.03 15.67 3.71
C GLN A 13 2.22 15.85 2.19
N PRO A 14 3.48 15.97 1.71
CA PRO A 14 3.76 15.95 0.27
C PRO A 14 3.35 14.62 -0.38
N LEU A 15 3.02 14.63 -1.67
CA LEU A 15 2.46 13.47 -2.41
C LEU A 15 3.27 12.18 -2.28
N ASN A 16 4.59 12.29 -2.10
CA ASN A 16 5.50 11.16 -1.94
C ASN A 16 5.47 10.50 -0.54
N ARG A 17 4.71 11.07 0.41
CA ARG A 17 4.46 10.55 1.77
C ARG A 17 2.97 10.53 2.14
N ARG A 18 2.16 11.35 1.48
CA ARG A 18 0.70 11.38 1.60
C ARG A 18 0.07 10.05 1.18
N ALA A 19 -0.87 9.55 1.96
CA ALA A 19 -1.63 8.34 1.66
C ALA A 19 -3.12 8.57 1.90
N LEU A 20 -3.83 9.10 0.90
CA LEU A 20 -5.26 9.38 0.99
C LEU A 20 -6.13 8.15 1.18
N THR A 21 -5.62 6.96 0.86
CA THR A 21 -6.27 5.68 1.16
C THR A 21 -6.68 5.61 2.62
N VAL A 22 -5.95 6.26 3.55
CA VAL A 22 -6.22 6.27 4.99
C VAL A 22 -7.48 7.07 5.37
N GLN A 23 -7.92 8.02 4.54
CA GLN A 23 -9.01 8.96 4.87
C GLN A 23 -10.32 8.71 4.12
N ARG A 24 -10.29 7.92 3.05
CA ARG A 24 -11.47 7.67 2.18
C ARG A 24 -12.00 6.25 2.29
N VAL A 25 -11.66 5.60 3.38
CA VAL A 25 -12.05 4.22 3.66
C VAL A 25 -13.54 4.18 4.01
N PRO A 26 -14.41 3.52 3.23
CA PRO A 26 -15.79 3.30 3.66
C PRO A 26 -15.82 2.42 4.92
N SER A 27 -16.88 2.53 5.74
CA SER A 27 -17.03 1.69 6.95
C SER A 27 -17.00 0.18 6.67
N SER A 28 -17.30 -0.24 5.42
CA SER A 28 -17.26 -1.62 4.95
C SER A 28 -15.86 -2.12 4.56
N TYR A 29 -14.83 -1.29 4.72
CA TYR A 29 -13.47 -1.69 4.38
C TYR A 29 -12.92 -2.68 5.40
N PRO A 30 -12.13 -3.68 4.98
CA PRO A 30 -11.64 -4.74 5.89
C PRO A 30 -10.64 -4.26 6.94
N CYS A 31 -10.18 -3.01 6.88
CA CYS A 31 -9.32 -2.41 7.90
C CYS A 31 -9.71 -0.94 8.11
N PRO A 32 -10.86 -0.66 8.75
CA PRO A 32 -11.22 0.68 9.12
C PRO A 32 -10.28 1.13 10.24
N VAL A 33 -9.20 1.81 9.86
CA VAL A 33 -8.14 2.33 10.76
C VAL A 33 -8.64 3.34 11.80
N GLU A 34 -9.91 3.74 11.69
CA GLU A 34 -10.63 4.60 12.64
C GLU A 34 -11.48 3.79 13.65
N ASP A 35 -11.71 2.50 13.39
CA ASP A 35 -12.55 1.63 14.22
C ASP A 35 -11.72 0.95 15.32
N SER A 36 -12.19 1.09 16.56
CA SER A 36 -11.59 0.47 17.74
C SER A 36 -11.90 -1.02 17.89
N ASN A 37 -12.52 -1.67 16.91
CA ASN A 37 -12.89 -3.08 16.99
C ASN A 37 -12.14 -3.98 16.00
N THR A 38 -11.38 -3.41 15.06
CA THR A 38 -10.74 -4.18 13.99
C THR A 38 -9.23 -4.26 14.18
N ASN A 39 -8.72 -5.48 14.33
CA ASN A 39 -7.30 -5.78 14.40
C ASN A 39 -6.79 -6.09 12.98
N CYS A 40 -5.94 -5.24 12.40
CA CYS A 40 -5.47 -5.40 11.02
C CYS A 40 -4.16 -4.64 10.78
N THR A 41 -3.45 -4.98 9.70
CA THR A 41 -2.29 -4.23 9.22
C THR A 41 -2.60 -3.69 7.84
N LEU A 42 -2.54 -2.37 7.68
CA LEU A 42 -2.74 -1.68 6.41
C LEU A 42 -1.40 -1.15 5.88
N PHE A 43 -1.03 -1.58 4.67
CA PHE A 43 0.04 -0.98 3.89
C PHE A 43 -0.55 0.05 2.92
N ALA A 44 -0.77 1.27 3.41
CA ALA A 44 -1.32 2.31 2.56
C ALA A 44 -0.26 2.80 1.57
N VAL A 45 -0.55 2.70 0.28
CA VAL A 45 0.34 3.25 -0.75
C VAL A 45 0.21 4.78 -0.82
N THR A 46 1.29 5.44 -1.22
CA THR A 46 1.28 6.91 -1.37
C THR A 46 0.46 7.38 -2.56
N ASP A 47 -0.02 8.62 -2.52
CA ASP A 47 -0.71 9.28 -3.63
C ASP A 47 0.18 9.26 -4.90
N ALA A 48 1.47 9.54 -4.76
CA ALA A 48 2.42 9.45 -5.87
C ALA A 48 2.51 8.04 -6.48
N SER A 49 2.30 6.98 -5.69
CA SER A 49 2.28 5.60 -6.20
C SER A 49 1.02 5.33 -7.02
N TRP A 50 -0.12 5.87 -6.60
CA TRP A 50 -1.37 5.81 -7.36
C TRP A 50 -1.29 6.61 -8.66
N GLU A 51 -0.74 7.83 -8.62
CA GLU A 51 -0.54 8.68 -9.80
C GLU A 51 0.41 8.03 -10.81
N ALA A 52 1.50 7.42 -10.33
CA ALA A 52 2.44 6.70 -11.18
C ALA A 52 1.77 5.49 -11.85
N LEU A 53 0.98 4.72 -11.09
CA LEU A 53 0.22 3.60 -11.67
C LEU A 53 -0.80 4.07 -12.70
N ALA A 54 -1.57 5.13 -12.41
CA ALA A 54 -2.53 5.70 -13.36
C ALA A 54 -1.85 6.18 -14.64
N SER A 55 -0.75 6.91 -14.50
CA SER A 55 0.05 7.43 -15.62
C SER A 55 0.62 6.30 -16.48
N TYR A 56 1.10 5.22 -15.85
CA TYR A 56 1.58 4.03 -16.56
C TYR A 56 0.47 3.38 -17.41
N LEU A 57 -0.75 3.36 -16.89
CA LEU A 57 -1.91 2.83 -17.62
C LEU A 57 -2.45 3.80 -18.69
N GLY A 58 -1.81 4.95 -18.89
CA GLY A 58 -2.31 6.00 -19.79
C GLY A 58 -3.62 6.63 -19.32
N MET A 59 -3.92 6.57 -18.02
CA MET A 59 -5.16 7.07 -17.43
C MET A 59 -4.89 8.28 -16.53
N SER A 60 -5.84 9.22 -16.51
CA SER A 60 -5.84 10.25 -15.44
C SER A 60 -6.14 9.61 -14.09
N ILE A 61 -5.60 10.17 -13.00
CA ILE A 61 -5.87 9.70 -11.63
C ILE A 61 -7.38 9.68 -11.30
N SER A 62 -8.16 10.61 -11.84
CA SER A 62 -9.62 10.65 -11.67
C SER A 62 -10.32 9.47 -12.35
N ARG A 63 -9.90 9.10 -13.56
CA ARG A 63 -10.42 7.93 -14.28
C ARG A 63 -9.99 6.64 -13.62
N PHE A 64 -8.73 6.56 -13.20
CA PHE A 64 -8.20 5.40 -12.50
C PHE A 64 -8.93 5.16 -11.17
N GLY A 65 -9.20 6.21 -10.39
CA GLY A 65 -9.95 6.13 -9.14
C GLY A 65 -11.41 5.66 -9.29
N GLN A 66 -11.95 5.68 -10.50
CA GLN A 66 -13.29 5.14 -10.83
C GLN A 66 -13.22 3.73 -11.43
N SER A 67 -12.02 3.18 -11.60
CA SER A 67 -11.83 1.86 -12.21
C SER A 67 -12.38 0.75 -11.31
N PRO A 68 -13.02 -0.29 -11.90
CA PRO A 68 -13.53 -1.43 -11.14
C PRO A 68 -12.44 -2.24 -10.42
N VAL A 69 -11.16 -2.01 -10.73
CA VAL A 69 -10.02 -2.67 -10.06
C VAL A 69 -9.65 -2.04 -8.71
N ILE A 70 -10.13 -0.82 -8.42
CA ILE A 70 -9.79 -0.08 -7.19
C ILE A 70 -10.15 -0.89 -5.94
N PRO A 71 -11.36 -1.45 -5.79
CA PRO A 71 -11.68 -2.27 -4.62
C PRO A 71 -10.67 -3.41 -4.40
N THR A 72 -10.30 -4.13 -5.46
CA THR A 72 -9.32 -5.22 -5.41
C THR A 72 -7.93 -4.73 -4.96
N LEU A 73 -7.46 -3.61 -5.50
CA LEU A 73 -6.17 -3.01 -5.09
C LEU A 73 -6.20 -2.53 -3.64
N MET A 74 -7.34 -2.08 -3.14
CA MET A 74 -7.47 -1.68 -1.74
C MET A 74 -7.51 -2.91 -0.81
N LEU A 75 -8.22 -3.99 -1.16
CA LEU A 75 -8.20 -5.25 -0.40
C LEU A 75 -6.78 -5.84 -0.28
N TYR A 76 -6.01 -5.75 -1.36
CA TYR A 76 -4.65 -6.29 -1.41
C TYR A 76 -3.66 -5.56 -0.48
N GLN A 77 -3.97 -4.34 -0.05
CA GLN A 77 -3.14 -3.57 0.90
C GLN A 77 -3.33 -4.00 2.36
N VAL A 78 -4.28 -4.87 2.66
CA VAL A 78 -4.70 -5.20 4.03
C VAL A 78 -4.27 -6.62 4.39
N ILE A 79 -3.61 -6.78 5.54
CA ILE A 79 -3.51 -8.06 6.25
C ILE A 79 -4.61 -8.08 7.31
N PRO A 80 -5.62 -8.97 7.18
CA PRO A 80 -6.75 -9.01 8.10
C PRO A 80 -6.37 -9.66 9.44
N SER A 81 -7.15 -9.35 10.48
CA SER A 81 -7.13 -10.03 11.80
C SER A 81 -5.83 -9.94 12.61
N ILE A 82 -4.85 -9.14 12.19
CA ILE A 82 -3.59 -8.96 12.92
C ILE A 82 -2.97 -7.57 12.71
N ALA A 83 -2.61 -6.92 13.82
CA ALA A 83 -1.90 -5.64 13.90
C ALA A 83 -0.41 -5.90 14.13
N LEU A 84 0.37 -5.80 13.05
CA LEU A 84 1.80 -6.02 13.07
C LEU A 84 2.53 -4.68 13.10
N ASN A 85 3.34 -4.46 14.13
CA ASN A 85 4.37 -3.43 14.10
C ASN A 85 5.51 -3.87 13.18
N SER A 86 6.34 -2.94 12.74
CA SER A 86 7.49 -3.18 11.86
C SER A 86 8.50 -4.15 12.44
N SER A 87 8.63 -4.21 13.78
CA SER A 87 9.43 -5.20 14.49
C SER A 87 8.89 -6.63 14.39
N GLN A 88 7.58 -6.80 14.19
CA GLN A 88 6.90 -8.08 14.05
C GLN A 88 6.79 -8.54 12.58
N LEU A 89 7.04 -7.63 11.64
CA LEU A 89 7.18 -7.99 10.22
C LEU A 89 8.52 -8.71 10.01
N LEU A 90 8.45 -9.97 9.59
CA LEU A 90 9.60 -10.86 9.42
C LEU A 90 10.16 -10.76 7.99
N ASP A 91 11.48 -10.87 7.87
CA ASP A 91 12.14 -10.85 6.57
C ASP A 91 11.84 -12.11 5.77
N GLY A 92 11.55 -11.96 4.47
CA GLY A 92 11.22 -13.04 3.55
C GLY A 92 9.84 -13.66 3.75
N VAL A 93 9.05 -13.21 4.72
CA VAL A 93 7.74 -13.80 5.05
C VAL A 93 6.63 -13.20 4.18
N SER A 94 5.81 -14.09 3.63
CA SER A 94 4.59 -13.76 2.91
C SER A 94 3.38 -13.75 3.85
N TYR A 95 2.64 -12.65 3.84
CA TYR A 95 1.43 -12.46 4.62
C TYR A 95 0.21 -12.53 3.71
N SER A 96 -0.82 -13.26 4.15
CA SER A 96 -2.11 -13.34 3.44
C SER A 96 -2.81 -11.99 3.50
N THR A 97 -3.31 -11.52 2.36
CA THR A 97 -4.06 -10.26 2.29
C THR A 97 -5.56 -10.48 2.46
N ALA A 98 -6.34 -9.41 2.56
CA ALA A 98 -7.80 -9.48 2.54
C ALA A 98 -8.33 -9.86 1.14
N LEU A 99 -7.49 -9.80 0.11
CA LEU A 99 -7.76 -10.40 -1.18
C LEU A 99 -7.40 -11.90 -1.12
N GLN A 100 -8.40 -12.76 -1.32
CA GLN A 100 -8.23 -14.20 -1.17
C GLN A 100 -7.12 -14.75 -2.08
N ASN A 101 -6.31 -15.66 -1.53
CA ASN A 101 -5.19 -16.33 -2.20
C ASN A 101 -4.08 -15.39 -2.73
N GLU A 102 -4.05 -14.13 -2.27
CA GLU A 102 -3.06 -13.14 -2.66
C GLU A 102 -2.24 -12.71 -1.44
N TYR A 103 -0.93 -12.55 -1.65
CA TYR A 103 0.06 -12.37 -0.58
C TYR A 103 0.94 -11.15 -0.81
N LEU A 104 1.40 -10.54 0.28
CA LEU A 104 2.46 -9.54 0.29
C LEU A 104 3.67 -10.10 1.03
N THR A 105 4.86 -10.03 0.43
CA THR A 105 6.11 -10.45 1.08
C THR A 105 6.82 -9.24 1.68
N VAL A 106 7.24 -9.31 2.94
CA VAL A 106 8.10 -8.29 3.54
C VAL A 106 9.57 -8.66 3.30
N LEU A 107 10.37 -7.68 2.88
CA LEU A 107 11.81 -7.83 2.72
C LEU A 107 12.54 -6.76 3.54
N LYS A 108 13.62 -7.15 4.21
CA LYS A 108 14.52 -6.22 4.91
C LYS A 108 15.82 -6.08 4.13
N SER A 109 16.38 -4.88 4.13
CA SER A 109 17.68 -4.66 3.50
C SER A 109 18.78 -5.31 4.35
N PRO A 110 19.56 -6.27 3.83
CA PRO A 110 20.64 -6.89 4.60
C PRO A 110 21.83 -5.94 4.81
N THR A 111 21.94 -4.90 3.98
CA THR A 111 23.06 -3.95 3.97
C THR A 111 22.77 -2.66 4.73
N ASP A 112 21.57 -2.49 5.29
CA ASP A 112 21.18 -1.28 6.00
C ASP A 112 20.79 -1.59 7.45
N PRO A 113 21.68 -1.31 8.43
CA PRO A 113 21.40 -1.52 9.84
C PRO A 113 20.33 -0.56 10.39
N SER A 114 19.99 0.53 9.68
CA SER A 114 18.84 1.38 10.03
C SER A 114 17.49 0.70 9.75
N GLY A 115 17.53 -0.47 9.11
CA GLY A 115 16.40 -1.35 8.96
C GLY A 115 15.47 -0.90 7.85
N THR A 116 15.98 -0.51 6.67
CA THR A 116 15.13 -0.33 5.48
C THR A 116 14.30 -1.58 5.21
N MET A 117 13.00 -1.39 5.00
CA MET A 117 12.04 -2.46 4.71
C MET A 117 11.32 -2.18 3.40
N TYR A 118 10.98 -3.25 2.69
CA TYR A 118 10.22 -3.23 1.46
C TYR A 118 9.01 -4.14 1.58
N VAL A 119 7.95 -3.79 0.86
CA VAL A 119 6.78 -4.65 0.66
C VAL A 119 6.80 -5.08 -0.79
N LYS A 120 6.95 -6.37 -1.04
CA LYS A 120 6.98 -6.98 -2.38
C LYS A 120 5.59 -7.54 -2.71
N PRO A 121 4.86 -6.92 -3.64
CA PRO A 121 3.66 -7.51 -4.20
C PRO A 121 4.00 -8.59 -5.25
N THR A 122 3.00 -9.37 -5.65
CA THR A 122 3.16 -10.46 -6.62
C THR A 122 3.16 -9.98 -8.07
N GLY A 123 2.53 -8.84 -8.36
CA GLY A 123 2.35 -8.31 -9.72
C GLY A 123 3.07 -6.99 -10.00
N ALA A 124 3.88 -6.47 -9.08
CA ALA A 124 4.65 -5.24 -9.27
C ALA A 124 6.04 -5.31 -8.61
N PRO A 125 6.94 -4.37 -8.93
CA PRO A 125 8.17 -4.18 -8.16
C PRO A 125 7.89 -3.89 -6.68
N LYS A 126 8.87 -4.20 -5.82
CA LYS A 126 8.78 -3.94 -4.38
C LYS A 126 8.63 -2.43 -4.09
N GLY A 127 7.71 -2.08 -3.20
CA GLY A 127 7.57 -0.73 -2.65
C GLY A 127 8.43 -0.54 -1.41
N LEU A 128 8.89 0.69 -1.16
CA LEU A 128 9.67 1.07 0.02
C LEU A 128 8.75 1.42 1.20
N LEU A 129 8.98 0.85 2.38
CA LEU A 129 8.25 1.18 3.60
C LEU A 129 8.83 2.47 4.22
N ILE A 130 8.18 3.60 3.93
CA ILE A 130 8.71 4.95 4.23
C ILE A 130 8.24 5.51 5.57
N GLU A 131 7.09 5.03 6.09
CA GLU A 131 6.60 5.33 7.44
C GLU A 131 6.02 4.06 8.05
N ARG A 132 6.23 3.88 9.34
CA ARG A 132 5.96 2.63 10.04
C ARG A 132 5.25 2.89 11.35
N ASP A 133 4.53 1.89 11.82
CA ASP A 133 3.98 1.85 13.18
C ASP A 133 3.06 3.03 13.51
N ILE A 134 2.35 3.54 12.50
CA ILE A 134 1.35 4.58 12.71
C ILE A 134 0.18 3.92 13.43
N SER A 135 -0.08 4.39 14.64
CA SER A 135 -1.16 3.88 15.49
C SER A 135 -2.52 4.26 14.90
N ALA A 136 -3.37 3.26 14.69
CA ALA A 136 -4.65 3.35 14.01
C ALA A 136 -5.71 2.57 14.80
N ALA A 137 -6.14 3.11 15.95
CA ALA A 137 -7.00 2.41 16.91
C ALA A 137 -6.44 1.01 17.28
N LEU A 138 -7.14 -0.08 16.94
CA LEU A 138 -6.65 -1.47 17.13
C LEU A 138 -5.82 -2.01 15.96
N GLY A 139 -5.75 -1.29 14.84
CA GLY A 139 -4.95 -1.63 13.68
C GLY A 139 -3.55 -1.02 13.67
N LYS A 140 -2.77 -1.37 12.65
CA LYS A 140 -1.45 -0.82 12.35
C LYS A 140 -1.39 -0.32 10.93
N LEU A 141 -0.89 0.90 10.78
CA LEU A 141 -0.73 1.53 9.48
C LEU A 141 0.77 1.71 9.19
N HIS A 142 1.15 1.34 7.97
CA HIS A 142 2.45 1.62 7.39
C HIS A 142 2.27 2.26 6.01
N ILE A 143 3.15 3.20 5.67
CA ILE A 143 3.11 3.88 4.37
C ILE A 143 4.14 3.29 3.43
N VAL A 144 3.69 2.88 2.24
CA VAL A 144 4.52 2.27 1.21
C VAL A 144 4.60 3.20 -0.01
N ARG A 145 5.83 3.47 -0.45
CA ARG A 145 6.10 4.14 -1.72
C ARG A 145 6.39 3.10 -2.80
N GLY A 146 5.43 2.89 -3.67
CA GLY A 146 5.38 1.87 -4.71
C GLY A 146 3.97 1.27 -4.73
N PRO A 147 3.41 0.94 -5.91
CA PRO A 147 2.09 0.34 -6.00
C PRO A 147 2.15 -1.09 -5.47
N LEU A 148 1.06 -1.50 -4.84
CA LEU A 148 0.86 -2.89 -4.45
C LEU A 148 -0.18 -3.46 -5.40
N VAL A 149 0.30 -4.18 -6.43
CA VAL A 149 -0.55 -4.81 -7.46
C VAL A 149 -0.45 -6.33 -7.34
N PRO A 150 -1.55 -7.05 -7.14
CA PRO A 150 -1.56 -8.50 -7.16
C PRO A 150 -1.37 -9.03 -8.58
N ALA A 151 -0.74 -10.20 -8.73
CA ALA A 151 -0.50 -10.83 -10.02
C ALA A 151 -1.78 -11.06 -10.83
N SER A 152 -2.90 -11.38 -10.16
CA SER A 152 -4.21 -11.55 -10.78
C SER A 152 -4.73 -10.32 -11.53
N LEU A 153 -4.29 -9.11 -11.16
CA LEU A 153 -4.68 -7.88 -11.85
C LEU A 153 -3.75 -7.50 -13.00
N VAL A 154 -2.54 -8.05 -13.09
CA VAL A 154 -1.57 -7.67 -14.13
C VAL A 154 -2.17 -7.81 -15.55
N PRO A 155 -2.79 -8.94 -15.94
CA PRO A 155 -3.37 -9.07 -17.28
C PRO A 155 -4.49 -8.05 -17.56
N LEU A 156 -5.28 -7.70 -16.54
CA LEU A 156 -6.37 -6.74 -16.66
C LEU A 156 -5.85 -5.30 -16.80
N LEU A 157 -4.69 -5.02 -16.21
CA LEU A 157 -4.06 -3.71 -16.25
C LEU A 157 -3.21 -3.51 -17.51
N THR A 158 -2.53 -4.55 -18.00
CA THR A 158 -1.58 -4.46 -19.13
C THR A 158 -2.10 -5.01 -20.45
N GLY A 159 -3.31 -5.60 -20.48
CA GLY A 159 -3.87 -6.22 -21.68
C GLY A 159 -3.26 -7.59 -22.03
N GLY A 160 -2.70 -8.30 -21.04
CA GLY A 160 -2.39 -9.74 -21.16
C GLY A 160 -0.95 -10.10 -21.58
N THR A 161 -0.06 -9.12 -21.81
CA THR A 161 1.38 -9.39 -21.91
C THR A 161 2.06 -8.99 -20.60
N PRO A 162 2.96 -9.82 -20.04
CA PRO A 162 3.69 -9.48 -18.83
C PRO A 162 4.76 -8.44 -19.18
N SER A 163 4.35 -7.19 -19.35
CA SER A 163 5.22 -6.06 -19.09
C SER A 163 5.27 -5.96 -17.57
N GLU A 164 6.41 -6.30 -16.97
CA GLU A 164 6.68 -5.93 -15.58
C GLU A 164 6.30 -4.46 -15.42
N LEU A 165 5.39 -4.16 -14.49
CA LEU A 165 5.14 -2.77 -14.12
C LEU A 165 6.52 -2.13 -13.85
N PRO A 166 6.85 -0.97 -14.42
CA PRO A 166 8.20 -0.45 -14.42
C PRO A 166 8.74 -0.36 -13.00
N ILE A 167 10.01 -0.74 -12.82
CA ILE A 167 10.72 -0.60 -11.56
C ILE A 167 10.61 0.86 -11.12
N TYR A 168 10.00 1.07 -9.95
CA TYR A 168 9.89 2.38 -9.31
C TYR A 168 11.29 2.86 -8.94
N GLY A 169 11.94 3.52 -9.90
CA GLY A 169 13.20 4.20 -9.69
C GLY A 169 12.98 5.33 -8.71
N LEU A 170 13.72 5.32 -7.60
CA LEU A 170 14.00 6.52 -6.82
C LEU A 170 14.82 7.46 -7.70
N GLY A 171 14.18 8.22 -8.59
CA GLY A 171 14.87 8.97 -9.63
C GLY A 171 14.11 10.19 -10.12
N SER A 172 14.36 11.31 -9.42
CA SER A 172 14.33 12.71 -9.86
C SER A 172 13.02 13.34 -10.37
N PRO A 173 12.76 14.61 -10.00
CA PRO A 173 11.66 15.39 -10.55
C PRO A 173 11.91 15.62 -12.04
N GLN A 174 10.93 15.29 -12.87
CA GLN A 174 10.91 15.73 -14.26
C GLN A 174 10.07 17.02 -14.30
N HIS A 175 10.81 18.11 -14.55
CA HIS A 175 10.45 19.53 -14.71
C HIS A 175 10.27 20.35 -13.43
#